data_AF-A0A358KL84-F1
#
_entry.id   AF-A0A358KL84-F1
#
_cell.length_a   1.000
_cell.length_b   1.000
_cell.length_c   1.000
_cell.angle_alpha   90.00
_cell.angle_beta   90.00
_cell.angle_gamma   90.00
#
_symmetry.space_group_name_H-M   'P 1'
#
loop_
_entity.id
_entity.type
_entity.pdbx_description
1 polymer ?
#
loop_
_entity_poly.entity_id
_entity_poly.type
_entity_poly.pdbx_seq_one_letter_code
_entity_poly.pdbx_strand_id
1 'polypeptide(L)'
;MSFFQRLLQGTAAIGLGMAAWPSGLAAVEPGGIEFFENHIRPVLVQNCYKCHSEEAGKAKGELLLDTREGLLKGGEAGPTIVPGDPKASLLLKVVSYENEDLQMPPKNKLPDDAIAKLTKWIEMGAPDPRDGKSAEISDKGEFDIAKRKAEHWAWQSVPRDVQPPALDADAGWPRTSIDQFVLARLQQAKLSPSGPASRQTMIRRLYFDLTGLPPTPAEVEAFVSDTSPIAYENLVERLLASPHFGERWG
;
A
#
# COMPACT_ATOMS: atom_id res chain seq x y z
N MET A 1 56.65 46.07 23.66
CA MET A 1 57.83 45.29 23.21
C MET A 1 57.36 44.44 22.05
N SER A 2 57.60 44.88 20.81
CA SER A 2 58.67 44.37 19.95
C SER A 2 58.20 43.15 19.15
N PHE A 3 58.24 43.07 17.82
CA PHE A 3 58.85 43.87 16.76
C PHE A 3 58.34 43.31 15.41
N PHE A 4 58.61 44.05 14.33
CA PHE A 4 58.71 43.63 12.92
C PHE A 4 57.47 43.57 11.98
N GLN A 5 57.40 44.69 11.27
CA GLN A 5 56.91 45.02 9.93
C GLN A 5 57.41 44.12 8.79
N ARG A 6 56.56 43.86 7.80
CA ARG A 6 56.96 43.62 6.39
C ARG A 6 55.90 44.18 5.43
N LEU A 7 56.28 45.23 4.70
CA LEU A 7 55.75 45.59 3.38
C LEU A 7 56.27 44.59 2.34
N LEU A 8 55.48 44.27 1.31
CA LEU A 8 55.86 44.41 -0.11
C LEU A 8 54.64 44.14 -1.02
N GLN A 9 54.37 45.10 -1.93
CA GLN A 9 54.08 44.95 -3.38
C GLN A 9 53.20 43.74 -3.80
N GLY A 10 52.01 43.86 -4.38
CA GLY A 10 51.60 44.75 -5.46
C GLY A 10 51.45 43.93 -6.76
N THR A 11 50.21 43.58 -7.14
CA THR A 11 49.78 43.32 -8.54
C THR A 11 48.27 43.41 -8.61
N ALA A 12 47.77 44.41 -9.32
CA ALA A 12 46.38 44.49 -9.75
C ALA A 12 46.17 43.45 -10.87
N ALA A 13 45.29 42.48 -10.65
CA ALA A 13 44.78 41.61 -11.68
C ALA A 13 43.33 42.03 -12.00
N ILE A 14 43.17 42.65 -13.17
CA ILE A 14 41.89 42.90 -13.82
C ILE A 14 41.36 41.54 -14.26
N GLY A 15 40.53 40.91 -13.41
CA GLY A 15 39.77 39.73 -13.77
C GLY A 15 38.54 40.15 -14.56
N LEU A 16 38.52 39.83 -15.86
CA LEU A 16 37.35 39.94 -16.73
C LEU A 16 36.13 39.33 -16.02
N GLY A 17 35.07 40.12 -15.86
CA GLY A 17 33.77 39.63 -15.45
C GLY A 17 33.24 38.63 -16.49
N MET A 18 33.17 37.36 -16.09
CA MET A 18 32.25 36.44 -16.72
C MET A 18 30.84 36.83 -16.25
N ALA A 19 30.17 37.63 -17.07
CA ALA A 19 28.72 37.76 -16.99
C ALA A 19 28.15 36.35 -17.24
N ALA A 20 27.73 35.69 -16.15
CA ALA A 20 26.89 34.52 -16.24
C ALA A 20 25.60 34.94 -16.92
N TRP A 21 25.44 34.56 -18.19
CA TRP A 21 24.13 34.60 -18.84
C TRP A 21 23.22 33.64 -18.07
N PRO A 22 22.04 34.08 -17.61
CA PRO A 22 21.04 33.16 -17.15
C PRO A 22 20.68 32.28 -18.35
N SER A 23 21.00 30.99 -18.28
CA SER A 23 20.42 30.00 -19.19
C SER A 23 18.91 30.14 -19.10
N GLY A 24 18.33 30.57 -20.22
CA GLY A 24 16.94 30.95 -20.30
C GLY A 24 16.02 29.86 -19.76
N LEU A 25 15.08 30.27 -18.91
CA LEU A 25 13.74 29.73 -18.95
C LEU A 25 13.34 29.70 -20.42
N ALA A 26 13.32 28.52 -21.03
CA ALA A 26 12.79 28.34 -22.37
C ALA A 26 11.40 28.97 -22.37
N ALA A 27 11.24 30.03 -23.15
CA ALA A 27 9.95 30.61 -23.42
C ALA A 27 9.05 29.48 -23.91
N VAL A 28 7.82 29.46 -23.42
CA VAL A 28 6.79 28.55 -23.87
C VAL A 28 6.63 28.76 -25.38
N GLU A 29 7.27 27.91 -26.19
CA GLU A 29 7.15 27.95 -27.64
C GLU A 29 5.66 27.74 -27.97
N PRO A 30 5.03 28.61 -28.80
CA PRO A 30 3.60 28.53 -29.10
C PRO A 30 3.14 27.12 -29.54
N GLY A 31 4.01 26.40 -30.27
CA GLY A 31 3.74 25.03 -30.70
C GLY A 31 3.71 24.00 -29.56
N GLY A 32 4.34 24.28 -28.42
CA GLY A 32 4.30 23.42 -27.23
C GLY A 32 2.94 23.44 -26.53
N ILE A 33 2.33 24.63 -26.42
CA ILE A 33 0.98 24.78 -25.85
C ILE A 33 -0.06 24.14 -26.76
N GLU A 34 0.03 24.39 -28.07
CA GLU A 34 -0.86 23.75 -29.03
C GLU A 34 -0.75 22.20 -28.97
N PHE A 35 0.47 21.67 -28.85
CA PHE A 35 0.69 20.23 -28.68
C PHE A 35 0.02 19.70 -27.41
N PHE A 36 0.16 20.43 -26.29
CA PHE A 36 -0.48 20.06 -25.04
C PHE A 36 -2.00 20.00 -25.17
N GLU A 37 -2.62 21.06 -25.70
CA GLU A 37 -4.08 21.16 -25.82
C GLU A 37 -4.66 20.09 -26.75
N ASN A 38 -4.00 19.82 -27.87
CA ASN A 38 -4.53 18.91 -28.89
C ASN A 38 -4.20 17.43 -28.62
N HIS A 39 -3.13 17.13 -27.86
CA HIS A 39 -2.63 15.76 -27.74
C HIS A 39 -2.50 15.25 -26.30
N ILE A 40 -2.27 16.13 -25.32
CA ILE A 40 -1.99 15.72 -23.94
C ILE A 40 -3.21 15.90 -23.05
N ARG A 41 -3.86 17.08 -23.08
CA ARG A 41 -5.07 17.34 -22.30
C ARG A 41 -6.16 16.28 -22.54
N PRO A 42 -6.46 15.84 -23.77
CA PRO A 42 -7.47 14.81 -23.99
C PRO A 42 -7.12 13.48 -23.32
N VAL A 43 -5.85 13.08 -23.33
CA VAL A 43 -5.38 11.85 -22.68
C VAL A 43 -5.56 11.95 -21.16
N LEU A 44 -5.15 13.07 -20.55
CA LEU A 44 -5.28 13.29 -19.10
C LEU A 44 -6.75 13.34 -18.66
N VAL A 45 -7.60 14.05 -19.39
CA VAL A 45 -9.04 14.14 -19.09
C VAL A 45 -9.71 12.77 -19.16
N GLN A 46 -9.42 11.99 -20.21
CA GLN A 46 -10.09 10.71 -20.44
C GLN A 46 -9.62 9.60 -19.49
N ASN A 47 -8.34 9.61 -19.11
CA ASN A 47 -7.71 8.47 -18.43
C ASN A 47 -7.26 8.76 -16.99
N CYS A 48 -7.10 10.01 -16.60
CA CYS A 48 -6.45 10.37 -15.33
C CYS A 48 -7.38 11.13 -14.37
N TYR A 49 -8.10 12.15 -14.85
CA TYR A 49 -8.80 13.10 -13.98
C TYR A 49 -9.88 12.49 -13.11
N LYS A 50 -10.51 11.38 -13.54
CA LYS A 50 -11.52 10.68 -12.71
C LYS A 50 -11.00 10.33 -11.31
N CYS A 51 -9.68 10.15 -11.15
CA CYS A 51 -9.05 9.82 -9.88
C CYS A 51 -7.90 10.75 -9.48
N HIS A 52 -7.44 11.65 -10.34
CA HIS A 52 -6.26 12.51 -10.12
C HIS A 52 -6.56 13.97 -10.51
N SER A 53 -7.71 14.49 -10.09
CA SER A 53 -8.08 15.90 -10.24
C SER A 53 -8.67 16.45 -8.94
N GLU A 54 -8.70 17.77 -8.82
CA GLU A 54 -9.34 18.46 -7.71
C GLU A 54 -10.84 18.19 -7.67
N GLU A 55 -11.49 18.14 -8.85
CA GLU A 55 -12.91 17.83 -8.99
C GLU A 55 -13.25 16.42 -8.45
N ALA A 56 -12.33 15.46 -8.57
CA ALA A 56 -12.51 14.13 -7.99
C ALA A 56 -12.58 14.16 -6.45
N GLY A 57 -12.08 15.24 -5.81
CA GLY A 57 -12.09 15.46 -4.36
C GLY A 57 -11.22 14.50 -3.55
N LYS A 58 -10.67 13.47 -4.18
CA LYS A 58 -9.72 12.49 -3.64
C LYS A 58 -8.79 12.05 -4.76
N ALA A 59 -7.50 12.04 -4.47
CA ALA A 59 -6.47 11.64 -5.40
C ALA A 59 -5.65 10.49 -4.84
N LYS A 60 -5.65 9.33 -5.52
CA LYS A 60 -4.85 8.18 -5.07
C LYS A 60 -3.37 8.54 -5.04
N GLY A 61 -2.69 8.21 -3.95
CA GLY A 61 -1.27 8.53 -3.79
C GLY A 61 -0.98 10.02 -3.84
N GLU A 62 -1.95 10.85 -3.44
CA GLU A 62 -1.82 12.32 -3.34
C GLU A 62 -1.42 13.00 -4.66
N LEU A 63 -1.73 12.37 -5.79
CA LEU A 63 -1.30 12.80 -7.12
C LEU A 63 -2.40 13.59 -7.85
N LEU A 64 -2.13 14.86 -8.17
CA LEU A 64 -2.99 15.71 -9.00
C LEU A 64 -2.37 15.97 -10.37
N LEU A 65 -3.17 15.82 -11.42
CA LEU A 65 -2.73 15.88 -12.82
C LEU A 65 -3.42 16.97 -13.63
N ASP A 66 -4.35 17.71 -13.03
CA ASP A 66 -5.21 18.72 -13.66
C ASP A 66 -4.64 20.15 -13.62
N THR A 67 -3.58 20.38 -12.85
CA THR A 67 -2.78 21.62 -12.84
C THR A 67 -1.33 21.34 -13.19
N ARG A 68 -0.62 22.34 -13.73
CA ARG A 68 0.83 22.24 -13.98
C ARG A 68 1.61 22.02 -12.69
N GLU A 69 1.26 22.73 -11.64
CA GLU A 69 1.94 22.61 -10.34
C GLU A 69 1.76 21.21 -9.74
N GLY A 70 0.56 20.64 -9.75
CA GLY A 70 0.32 19.28 -9.23
C GLY A 70 1.11 18.23 -10.00
N LEU A 71 1.16 18.36 -11.32
CA LEU A 71 1.87 17.45 -12.20
C LEU A 71 3.40 17.49 -11.98
N LEU A 72 3.95 18.65 -11.61
CA LEU A 72 5.37 18.82 -11.25
C LEU A 72 5.67 18.42 -9.80
N LYS A 73 4.76 18.71 -8.86
CA LYS A 73 4.87 18.32 -7.44
C LYS A 73 4.93 16.80 -7.31
N GLY A 74 4.11 16.09 -8.08
CA GLY A 74 3.98 14.64 -8.00
C GLY A 74 3.16 14.19 -6.80
N GLY A 75 3.27 12.90 -6.47
CA GLY A 75 2.53 12.27 -5.36
C GLY A 75 3.45 11.52 -4.41
N GLU A 76 2.89 10.58 -3.64
CA GLU A 76 3.64 9.78 -2.64
C GLU A 76 4.78 8.96 -3.25
N ALA A 77 4.67 8.60 -4.53
CA ALA A 77 5.70 7.87 -5.27
C ALA A 77 6.82 8.79 -5.82
N GLY A 78 6.76 10.09 -5.54
CA GLY A 78 7.72 11.10 -6.00
C GLY A 78 7.24 11.90 -7.22
N PRO A 79 8.17 12.58 -7.92
CA PRO A 79 7.85 13.43 -9.07
C PRO A 79 7.20 12.64 -10.21
N THR A 80 6.08 13.14 -10.72
CA THR A 80 5.33 12.45 -11.80
C THR A 80 6.02 12.58 -13.15
N ILE A 81 6.57 13.76 -13.45
CA ILE A 81 7.37 13.99 -14.65
C ILE A 81 8.67 14.73 -14.30
N VAL A 82 9.65 14.57 -15.17
CA VAL A 82 10.88 15.36 -15.20
C VAL A 82 10.94 16.03 -16.58
N PRO A 83 10.65 17.34 -16.67
CA PRO A 83 10.69 18.06 -17.95
C PRO A 83 12.02 17.87 -18.69
N GLY A 84 11.96 17.42 -19.94
CA GLY A 84 13.13 17.12 -20.77
C GLY A 84 13.72 15.72 -20.59
N ASP A 85 13.25 14.92 -19.61
CA ASP A 85 13.75 13.56 -19.35
C ASP A 85 12.61 12.54 -19.24
N PRO A 86 12.22 11.91 -20.36
CA PRO A 86 11.23 10.83 -20.37
C PRO A 86 11.62 9.63 -19.50
N LYS A 87 12.91 9.28 -19.44
CA LYS A 87 13.36 8.06 -18.72
C LYS A 87 13.27 8.22 -17.21
N ALA A 88 13.50 9.44 -16.72
CA ALA A 88 13.33 9.78 -15.31
C ALA A 88 11.86 10.00 -14.91
N SER A 89 10.95 10.19 -15.88
CA SER A 89 9.54 10.51 -15.62
C SER A 89 8.72 9.28 -15.20
N LEU A 90 8.18 9.30 -13.98
CA LEU A 90 7.40 8.19 -13.42
C LEU A 90 6.11 7.92 -14.20
N LEU A 91 5.47 8.97 -14.73
CA LEU A 91 4.26 8.87 -15.54
C LEU A 91 4.41 7.84 -16.66
N LEU A 92 5.53 7.88 -17.39
CA LEU A 92 5.78 6.98 -18.51
C LEU A 92 5.97 5.54 -18.05
N LYS A 93 6.68 5.30 -16.95
CA LYS A 93 6.85 3.95 -16.36
C LYS A 93 5.51 3.33 -15.95
N VAL A 94 4.63 4.16 -15.37
CA VAL A 94 3.30 3.76 -14.92
C VAL A 94 2.38 3.47 -16.10
N VAL A 95 2.30 4.36 -17.11
CA VAL A 95 1.35 4.17 -18.22
C VAL A 95 1.79 3.13 -19.25
N SER A 96 3.09 2.82 -19.30
CA SER A 96 3.67 1.78 -20.14
C SER A 96 3.67 0.39 -19.51
N TYR A 97 3.31 0.29 -18.22
CA TYR A 97 3.32 -0.93 -17.42
C TYR A 97 4.74 -1.53 -17.24
N GLU A 98 5.78 -0.70 -17.23
CA GLU A 98 7.16 -1.13 -16.93
C GLU A 98 7.35 -1.54 -15.47
N ASN A 99 6.44 -1.15 -14.57
CA ASN A 99 6.47 -1.51 -13.15
C ASN A 99 5.10 -2.11 -12.72
N GLU A 100 5.09 -3.40 -12.39
CA GLU A 100 3.89 -4.14 -11.97
C GLU A 100 3.29 -3.62 -10.65
N ASP A 101 4.13 -3.13 -9.72
CA ASP A 101 3.70 -2.61 -8.43
C ASP A 101 3.04 -1.22 -8.52
N LEU A 102 3.24 -0.52 -9.64
CA LEU A 102 2.75 0.85 -9.84
C LEU A 102 1.67 0.97 -10.91
N GLN A 103 1.11 -0.15 -11.41
CA GLN A 103 0.05 -0.12 -12.42
C GLN A 103 -1.21 0.54 -11.86
N MET A 104 -1.61 1.66 -12.48
CA MET A 104 -2.78 2.43 -12.06
C MET A 104 -4.06 1.85 -12.68
N PRO A 105 -5.14 1.60 -11.91
CA PRO A 105 -6.46 1.35 -12.47
C PRO A 105 -6.97 2.60 -13.24
N PRO A 106 -7.61 2.48 -14.41
CA PRO A 106 -8.26 1.29 -14.97
C PRO A 106 -7.33 0.30 -15.67
N LYS A 107 -7.78 -0.96 -15.75
CA LYS A 107 -7.03 -2.21 -16.02
C LYS A 107 -6.22 -2.32 -17.33
N ASN A 108 -6.19 -1.31 -18.19
CA ASN A 108 -5.57 -1.40 -19.52
C ASN A 108 -4.45 -0.39 -19.71
N LYS A 109 -3.31 -0.86 -20.24
CA LYS A 109 -2.21 -0.03 -20.73
C LYS A 109 -2.75 1.02 -21.70
N LEU A 110 -2.26 2.25 -21.60
CA LEU A 110 -2.57 3.29 -22.58
C LEU A 110 -2.13 2.85 -23.99
N PRO A 111 -2.85 3.25 -25.05
CA PRO A 111 -2.43 2.99 -26.43
C PRO A 111 -1.03 3.53 -26.69
N ASP A 112 -0.24 2.81 -27.50
CA ASP A 112 1.15 3.18 -27.77
C ASP A 112 1.26 4.57 -28.43
N ASP A 113 0.25 5.02 -29.18
CA ASP A 113 0.22 6.37 -29.75
C ASP A 113 0.08 7.46 -28.67
N ALA A 114 -0.69 7.19 -27.60
CA ALA A 114 -0.85 8.11 -26.48
C ALA A 114 0.44 8.17 -25.66
N ILE A 115 1.10 7.03 -25.44
CA ILE A 115 2.40 6.95 -24.76
C ILE A 115 3.48 7.70 -25.56
N ALA A 116 3.50 7.56 -26.90
CA ALA A 116 4.42 8.28 -27.76
C ALA A 116 4.21 9.80 -27.70
N LYS A 117 2.95 10.27 -27.66
CA LYS A 117 2.63 11.70 -27.49
C LYS A 117 3.07 12.23 -26.12
N LEU A 118 2.81 11.48 -25.05
CA LEU A 118 3.28 11.83 -23.69
C LEU A 118 4.80 11.91 -23.64
N THR A 119 5.50 10.95 -24.26
CA THR A 119 6.97 10.92 -24.35
C THR A 119 7.49 12.17 -25.04
N LYS A 120 6.99 12.48 -26.24
CA LYS A 120 7.38 13.67 -27.00
C LYS A 120 7.10 14.96 -26.23
N TRP A 121 5.96 15.06 -25.57
CA TRP A 121 5.63 16.24 -24.77
C TRP A 121 6.62 16.44 -23.61
N ILE A 122 7.03 15.37 -22.93
CA ILE A 122 8.05 15.45 -21.87
C ILE A 122 9.41 15.86 -22.47
N GLU A 123 9.82 15.32 -23.62
CA GLU A 123 11.05 15.72 -24.32
C GLU A 123 11.06 17.21 -24.67
N MET A 124 9.90 17.78 -25.00
CA MET A 124 9.72 19.22 -25.28
C MET A 124 9.80 20.10 -24.01
N GLY A 125 10.06 19.53 -22.84
CA GLY A 125 10.07 20.25 -21.56
C GLY A 125 8.69 20.35 -20.91
N ALA A 126 7.75 19.49 -21.30
CA ALA A 126 6.38 19.43 -20.76
C ALA A 126 5.66 20.79 -20.69
N PRO A 127 5.54 21.53 -21.82
CA PRO A 127 4.83 22.80 -21.85
C PRO A 127 3.35 22.59 -21.48
N ASP A 128 2.85 23.38 -20.54
CA ASP A 128 1.52 23.23 -19.94
C ASP A 128 0.94 24.61 -19.61
N PRO A 129 -0.21 25.00 -20.21
CA PRO A 129 -0.85 26.30 -19.99
C PRO A 129 -1.75 26.34 -18.75
N ARG A 130 -1.88 25.24 -17.99
CA ARG A 130 -2.76 25.14 -16.82
C ARG A 130 -2.12 25.78 -15.60
N ASP A 131 -2.03 27.10 -15.64
CA ASP A 131 -1.58 27.91 -14.51
C ASP A 131 -2.61 27.85 -13.38
N GLY A 132 -2.15 27.50 -12.18
CA GLY A 132 -3.01 27.30 -11.02
C GLY A 132 -2.24 26.60 -9.90
N LYS A 133 -2.63 26.86 -8.65
CA LYS A 133 -2.05 26.15 -7.51
C LYS A 133 -2.60 24.74 -7.46
N SER A 134 -1.74 23.77 -7.14
CA SER A 134 -2.21 22.43 -6.79
C SER A 134 -2.96 22.49 -5.46
N ALA A 135 -4.18 21.96 -5.40
CA ALA A 135 -4.82 21.70 -4.12
C ALA A 135 -3.98 20.74 -3.25
N GLU A 136 -4.12 20.87 -1.94
CA GLU A 136 -3.64 19.88 -0.98
C GLU A 136 -4.73 18.83 -0.80
N ILE A 137 -4.61 17.70 -1.49
CA ILE A 137 -5.56 16.59 -1.43
C ILE A 137 -4.83 15.38 -0.87
N SER A 138 -5.38 14.80 0.19
CA SER A 138 -4.98 13.49 0.71
C SER A 138 -6.12 12.50 0.54
N ASP A 139 -5.83 11.32 -0.01
CA ASP A 139 -6.77 10.19 0.02
C ASP A 139 -6.82 9.54 1.41
N LYS A 140 -5.85 9.86 2.27
CA LYS A 140 -5.82 9.47 3.68
C LYS A 140 -6.63 10.49 4.46
N GLY A 141 -7.83 10.09 4.86
CA GLY A 141 -8.55 10.82 5.90
C GLY A 141 -7.67 10.96 7.15
N GLU A 142 -7.91 11.99 7.95
CA GLU A 142 -7.12 12.26 9.16
C GLU A 142 -6.92 10.97 10.00
N PHE A 143 -5.66 10.65 10.27
CA PHE A 143 -5.32 9.50 11.10
C PHE A 143 -5.55 9.83 12.58
N ASP A 144 -6.82 9.86 12.98
CA ASP A 144 -7.20 10.03 14.38
C ASP A 144 -6.92 8.73 15.15
N ILE A 145 -5.75 8.71 15.79
CA ILE A 145 -5.33 7.61 16.67
C ILE A 145 -6.18 7.55 17.95
N ALA A 146 -6.66 8.68 18.45
CA ALA A 146 -7.41 8.74 19.70
C ALA A 146 -8.78 8.09 19.53
N LYS A 147 -9.51 8.47 18.47
CA LYS A 147 -10.80 7.86 18.11
C LYS A 147 -10.66 6.35 17.87
N ARG A 148 -9.67 5.93 17.09
CA ARG A 148 -9.46 4.50 16.80
C ARG A 148 -9.18 3.69 18.07
N LYS A 149 -8.36 4.20 18.98
CA LYS A 149 -8.15 3.57 20.30
C LYS A 149 -9.45 3.52 21.11
N ALA A 150 -10.25 4.58 21.08
CA ALA A 150 -11.51 4.66 21.80
C ALA A 150 -12.59 3.71 21.25
N GLU A 151 -12.58 3.38 19.96
CA GLU A 151 -13.63 2.56 19.33
C GLU A 151 -13.24 1.10 19.15
N HIS A 152 -11.95 0.79 18.97
CA HIS A 152 -11.53 -0.55 18.57
C HIS A 152 -11.34 -1.47 19.79
N TRP A 153 -12.01 -2.62 19.73
CA TRP A 153 -12.19 -3.58 20.82
C TRP A 153 -10.88 -4.01 21.51
N ALA A 154 -9.76 -4.11 20.79
CA ALA A 154 -8.47 -4.52 21.34
C ALA A 154 -7.89 -3.53 22.38
N TRP A 155 -8.33 -2.27 22.37
CA TRP A 155 -7.95 -1.26 23.36
C TRP A 155 -9.02 -1.00 24.43
N GLN A 156 -10.15 -1.71 24.35
CA GLN A 156 -11.20 -1.62 25.35
C GLN A 156 -10.88 -2.55 26.52
N SER A 157 -11.05 -2.06 27.74
CA SER A 157 -10.97 -2.90 28.93
C SER A 157 -12.06 -3.97 28.89
N VAL A 158 -11.66 -5.24 28.97
CA VAL A 158 -12.62 -6.35 29.09
C VAL A 158 -13.22 -6.32 30.51
N PRO A 159 -14.54 -6.20 30.67
CA PRO A 159 -15.16 -6.25 31.99
C PRO A 159 -14.90 -7.61 32.64
N ARG A 160 -14.53 -7.63 33.92
CA ARG A 160 -14.14 -8.87 34.62
C ARG A 160 -15.31 -9.61 35.26
N ASP A 161 -16.46 -8.97 35.33
CA ASP A 161 -17.67 -9.40 36.01
C ASP A 161 -18.71 -10.00 35.04
N VAL A 162 -18.39 -10.11 33.75
CA VAL A 162 -19.30 -10.70 32.76
C VAL A 162 -19.52 -12.17 33.08
N GLN A 163 -20.75 -12.50 33.44
CA GLN A 163 -21.18 -13.89 33.63
C GLN A 163 -21.59 -14.49 32.29
N PRO A 164 -21.28 -15.77 32.04
CA PRO A 164 -21.77 -16.44 30.86
C PRO A 164 -23.31 -16.56 30.88
N PRO A 165 -23.97 -16.50 29.71
CA PRO A 165 -25.42 -16.62 29.64
C PRO A 165 -25.89 -17.96 30.22
N ALA A 166 -26.97 -17.94 31.01
CA ALA A 166 -27.61 -19.16 31.44
C ALA A 166 -28.19 -19.89 30.21
N LEU A 167 -27.83 -21.17 30.07
CA LEU A 167 -28.32 -22.04 29.01
C LEU A 167 -29.26 -23.10 29.58
N ASP A 168 -30.10 -23.66 28.72
CA ASP A 168 -30.92 -24.83 29.07
C ASP A 168 -30.03 -26.01 29.48
N ALA A 169 -30.50 -26.79 30.47
CA ALA A 169 -29.73 -27.88 31.07
C ALA A 169 -29.27 -28.96 30.07
N ASP A 170 -29.96 -29.08 28.93
CA ASP A 170 -29.72 -30.10 27.90
C ASP A 170 -28.78 -29.63 26.78
N ALA A 171 -28.17 -28.45 26.91
CA ALA A 171 -27.40 -27.82 25.84
C ALA A 171 -26.20 -28.65 25.34
N GLY A 172 -25.60 -29.52 26.19
CA GLY A 172 -24.64 -30.61 25.90
C GLY A 172 -23.34 -30.31 25.12
N TRP A 173 -23.30 -29.23 24.35
CA TRP A 173 -22.26 -28.81 23.43
C TRP A 173 -21.21 -27.88 24.06
N PRO A 174 -21.57 -26.90 24.92
CA PRO A 174 -20.59 -26.01 25.54
C PRO A 174 -19.61 -26.79 26.43
N ARG A 175 -18.30 -26.60 26.21
CA ARG A 175 -17.23 -27.21 27.03
C ARG A 175 -16.62 -26.24 28.02
N THR A 176 -16.69 -24.95 27.70
CA THR A 176 -16.14 -23.84 28.48
C THR A 176 -17.19 -22.76 28.69
N SER A 177 -16.91 -21.80 29.57
CA SER A 177 -17.77 -20.61 29.74
C SER A 177 -17.86 -19.77 28.46
N ILE A 178 -16.83 -19.76 27.62
CA ILE A 178 -16.81 -19.05 26.34
C ILE A 178 -17.84 -19.66 25.37
N ASP A 179 -17.94 -20.99 25.34
CA ASP A 179 -18.89 -21.68 24.47
C ASP A 179 -20.35 -21.34 24.80
N GLN A 180 -20.63 -20.91 26.03
CA GLN A 180 -21.97 -20.48 26.43
C GLN A 180 -22.38 -19.18 25.73
N PHE A 181 -21.44 -18.22 25.60
CA PHE A 181 -21.68 -17.00 24.83
C PHE A 181 -21.87 -17.32 23.33
N VAL A 182 -21.07 -18.23 22.79
CA VAL A 182 -21.17 -18.65 21.39
C VAL A 182 -22.51 -19.31 21.13
N LEU A 183 -22.92 -20.27 21.97
CA LEU A 183 -24.19 -20.96 21.82
C LEU A 183 -25.38 -20.01 21.94
N ALA A 184 -25.37 -19.10 22.93
CA ALA A 184 -26.43 -18.10 23.08
C ALA A 184 -26.58 -17.24 21.82
N ARG A 185 -25.47 -16.83 21.20
CA ARG A 185 -25.50 -16.04 19.96
C ARG A 185 -25.99 -16.87 18.77
N LEU A 186 -25.60 -18.13 18.66
CA LEU A 186 -26.09 -19.06 17.63
C LEU A 186 -27.60 -19.27 17.75
N GLN A 187 -28.12 -19.51 18.96
CA GLN A 187 -29.55 -19.67 19.21
C GLN A 187 -30.35 -18.40 18.86
N GLN A 188 -29.85 -17.21 19.24
CA GLN A 188 -30.46 -15.95 18.83
C GLN A 188 -30.50 -15.78 17.30
N ALA A 189 -29.46 -16.27 16.61
CA ALA A 189 -29.38 -16.29 15.16
C ALA A 189 -30.13 -17.46 14.51
N LYS A 190 -30.80 -18.32 15.30
CA LYS A 190 -31.48 -19.55 14.84
C LYS A 190 -30.56 -20.54 14.12
N LEU A 191 -29.30 -20.60 14.56
CA LEU A 191 -28.27 -21.50 14.08
C LEU A 191 -27.98 -22.58 15.13
N SER A 192 -27.54 -23.74 14.65
CA SER A 192 -27.05 -24.84 15.49
C SER A 192 -25.53 -24.97 15.34
N PRO A 193 -24.80 -25.35 16.41
CA PRO A 193 -23.38 -25.62 16.29
C PRO A 193 -23.07 -26.74 15.30
N SER A 194 -21.91 -26.66 14.65
CA SER A 194 -21.41 -27.77 13.83
C SER A 194 -20.95 -28.92 14.72
N GLY A 195 -21.13 -30.15 14.23
CA GLY A 195 -20.58 -31.34 14.86
C GLY A 195 -19.04 -31.33 14.86
N PRO A 196 -18.40 -32.13 15.73
CA PRO A 196 -16.95 -32.27 15.75
C PRO A 196 -16.46 -32.84 14.41
N ALA A 197 -15.29 -32.38 13.96
CA ALA A 197 -14.64 -32.93 12.79
C ALA A 197 -14.23 -34.40 13.01
N SER A 198 -14.15 -35.19 11.93
CA SER A 198 -13.62 -36.55 12.02
C SER A 198 -12.13 -36.54 12.44
N ARG A 199 -11.65 -37.63 13.05
CA ARG A 199 -10.23 -37.75 13.43
C ARG A 199 -9.29 -37.58 12.24
N GLN A 200 -9.66 -38.10 11.07
CA GLN A 200 -8.94 -37.92 9.81
C GLN A 200 -8.84 -36.44 9.41
N THR A 201 -9.92 -35.67 9.59
CA THR A 201 -9.94 -34.24 9.30
C THR A 201 -9.08 -33.47 10.31
N MET A 202 -9.15 -33.83 11.59
CA MET A 202 -8.38 -33.19 12.67
C MET A 202 -6.88 -33.31 12.45
N ILE A 203 -6.36 -34.53 12.22
CA ILE A 203 -4.92 -34.72 12.00
C ILE A 203 -4.44 -33.97 10.76
N ARG A 204 -5.21 -34.03 9.65
CA ARG A 204 -4.85 -33.30 8.43
C ARG A 204 -4.74 -31.79 8.68
N ARG A 205 -5.71 -31.20 9.39
CA ARG A 205 -5.70 -29.77 9.73
C ARG A 205 -4.51 -29.42 10.61
N LEU A 206 -4.25 -30.18 11.67
CA LEU A 206 -3.13 -29.94 12.57
C LEU A 206 -1.76 -29.99 11.86
N TYR A 207 -1.53 -31.02 11.04
CA TYR A 207 -0.27 -31.16 10.30
C TYR A 207 -0.05 -30.02 9.35
N PHE A 208 -1.09 -29.66 8.60
CA PHE A 208 -1.04 -28.44 7.83
C PHE A 208 -0.76 -27.29 8.80
N ASP A 209 -1.70 -26.82 9.61
CA ASP A 209 -1.61 -25.60 10.41
C ASP A 209 -0.28 -25.42 11.17
N LEU A 210 0.31 -26.49 11.70
CA LEU A 210 1.54 -26.43 12.48
C LEU A 210 2.81 -26.61 11.64
N THR A 211 2.82 -27.43 10.58
CA THR A 211 4.07 -27.79 9.86
C THR A 211 4.12 -27.41 8.40
N GLY A 212 3.01 -27.06 7.74
CA GLY A 212 3.03 -26.85 6.28
C GLY A 212 2.70 -28.09 5.47
N LEU A 213 2.98 -29.27 6.01
CA LEU A 213 2.98 -30.53 5.27
C LEU A 213 1.78 -31.41 5.62
N PRO A 214 1.34 -32.30 4.72
CA PRO A 214 0.34 -33.31 5.05
C PRO A 214 0.93 -34.40 5.98
N PRO A 215 0.10 -35.06 6.81
CA PRO A 215 0.53 -36.24 7.54
C PRO A 215 0.77 -37.42 6.60
N THR A 216 1.67 -38.33 6.97
CA THR A 216 1.85 -39.62 6.31
C THR A 216 0.68 -40.56 6.60
N PRO A 217 0.42 -41.58 5.75
CA PRO A 217 -0.62 -42.57 6.02
C PRO A 217 -0.48 -43.27 7.39
N ALA A 218 0.75 -43.58 7.81
CA ALA A 218 1.02 -44.22 9.10
C ALA A 218 0.68 -43.31 10.29
N GLU A 219 0.96 -42.01 10.18
CA GLU A 219 0.60 -41.04 11.22
C GLU A 219 -0.92 -40.85 11.32
N VAL A 220 -1.62 -40.86 10.18
CA VAL A 220 -3.09 -40.85 10.14
C VAL A 220 -3.65 -42.08 10.85
N GLU A 221 -3.17 -43.27 10.52
CA GLU A 221 -3.65 -44.52 11.13
C GLU A 221 -3.37 -44.55 12.64
N ALA A 222 -2.17 -44.17 13.06
CA ALA A 222 -1.79 -44.10 14.48
C ALA A 222 -2.71 -43.14 15.25
N PHE A 223 -2.99 -41.95 14.72
CA PHE A 223 -3.88 -41.00 15.39
C PHE A 223 -5.34 -41.45 15.36
N VAL A 224 -5.83 -42.00 14.24
CA VAL A 224 -7.24 -42.42 14.13
C VAL A 224 -7.54 -43.60 15.06
N SER A 225 -6.58 -44.51 15.24
CA SER A 225 -6.71 -45.67 16.13
C SER A 225 -6.48 -45.36 17.61
N ASP A 226 -5.82 -44.26 17.95
CA ASP A 226 -5.61 -43.84 19.35
C ASP A 226 -6.92 -43.30 19.97
N THR A 227 -7.58 -44.15 20.76
CA THR A 227 -8.81 -43.82 21.48
C THR A 227 -8.58 -43.14 22.83
N SER A 228 -7.32 -42.84 23.18
CA SER A 228 -6.98 -42.14 24.41
C SER A 228 -7.66 -40.77 24.47
N PRO A 229 -8.17 -40.34 25.64
CA PRO A 229 -8.77 -39.01 25.80
C PRO A 229 -7.78 -37.87 25.57
N ILE A 230 -6.47 -38.14 25.59
CA ILE A 230 -5.38 -37.15 25.40
C ILE A 230 -4.69 -37.27 24.03
N ALA A 231 -5.23 -38.07 23.10
CA ALA A 231 -4.61 -38.33 21.81
C ALA A 231 -4.40 -37.05 20.98
N TYR A 232 -5.33 -36.10 21.08
CA TYR A 232 -5.28 -34.83 20.36
C TYR A 232 -4.14 -33.95 20.91
N GLU A 233 -4.09 -33.78 22.22
CA GLU A 233 -3.08 -33.00 22.93
C GLU A 233 -1.67 -33.55 22.67
N ASN A 234 -1.52 -34.88 22.76
CA ASN A 234 -0.24 -35.54 22.45
C ASN A 234 0.22 -35.33 21.00
N LEU A 235 -0.72 -35.28 20.04
CA LEU A 235 -0.40 -34.97 18.65
C LEU A 235 0.04 -33.50 18.50
N VAL A 236 -0.68 -32.57 19.13
CA VAL A 236 -0.33 -31.14 19.12
C VAL A 236 1.07 -30.92 19.68
N GLU A 237 1.37 -31.45 20.86
CA GLU A 237 2.69 -31.34 21.50
C GLU A 237 3.81 -31.88 20.60
N ARG A 238 3.59 -33.04 19.96
CA ARG A 238 4.57 -33.62 19.04
C ARG A 238 4.84 -32.73 17.81
N LEU A 239 3.79 -32.14 17.26
CA LEU A 239 3.90 -31.26 16.10
C LEU A 239 4.56 -29.92 16.46
N LEU A 240 4.25 -29.36 17.64
CA LEU A 240 4.92 -28.16 18.16
C LEU A 240 6.40 -28.40 18.44
N ALA A 241 6.77 -29.60 18.88
CA ALA A 241 8.16 -29.99 19.12
C ALA A 241 8.93 -30.39 17.84
N SER A 242 8.25 -30.47 16.69
CA SER A 242 8.86 -30.83 15.42
C SER A 242 9.81 -29.72 14.94
N PRO A 243 10.96 -30.06 14.32
CA PRO A 243 11.79 -29.06 13.65
C PRO A 243 11.06 -28.35 12.50
N HIS A 244 9.98 -28.96 11.98
CA HIS A 244 9.16 -28.40 10.91
C HIS A 244 8.06 -27.43 11.41
N PHE A 245 7.94 -27.22 12.72
CA PHE A 245 6.96 -26.27 13.25
C PHE A 245 7.26 -24.85 12.74
N GLY A 246 6.25 -24.21 12.14
CA GLY A 246 6.36 -22.83 11.69
C GLY A 246 6.98 -22.62 10.31
N GLU A 247 7.28 -23.67 9.54
CA GLU A 247 7.81 -23.60 8.16
C GLU A 247 6.82 -22.97 7.13
N ARG A 248 5.69 -22.42 7.58
CA ARG A 248 4.57 -21.94 6.74
C ARG A 248 4.77 -20.59 6.04
N TRP A 249 5.94 -19.99 6.17
CA TRP A 249 6.22 -18.65 5.66
C TRP A 249 7.55 -18.68 4.90
N GLY A 250 7.52 -19.29 3.71
CA GLY A 250 8.52 -19.15 2.65
C GLY A 250 7.91 -18.43 1.46
#